data_AF-A0A540VZY4-F1
#
_entry.id   AF-A0A540VZY4-F1
#
_cell.length_a   1.000
_cell.length_b   1.000
_cell.length_c   1.000
_cell.angle_alpha   90.00
_cell.angle_beta   90.00
_cell.angle_gamma   90.00
#
_symmetry.space_group_name_H-M   'P 1'
#
loop_
_entity.id
_entity.type
_entity.pdbx_description
1 polymer ?
#
loop_
_entity_poly.entity_id
_entity_poly.type
_entity_poly.pdbx_seq_one_letter_code
_entity_poly.pdbx_strand_id
1 'polypeptide(L)'
;MELSAYAGDIPDGSDPNLVAEWWAGLNPQQQQQFMNADPVKIAGLPGIPDTVKGELQGTDGKYDRVAFIQYATDHWNDDHGNVSGEDNCTNFTSNALHEAGMHYKGSTTYDSDGWGQSVAGQGGWDLGLGFIAGQEHTNSWSAAQNLHDFLLNNGGVQVPRDQVKPGDIMFLQQDNNKDTDLFGDGLQQGSVHHTAIVTAVTPDGDIRYTQHSDPRLNVSLDGRSQHELESEGQQNYQFVRPQPNWY
;
A
#
# COMPACT_ATOMS: atom_id res chain seq x y z
N MET A 1 -13.25 5.92 -25.92
CA MET A 1 -12.37 4.91 -26.55
C MET A 1 -11.61 4.28 -25.39
N GLU A 2 -11.83 3.00 -25.12
CA GLU A 2 -11.38 2.35 -23.88
C GLU A 2 -9.89 1.99 -23.90
N LEU A 3 -9.20 2.09 -22.76
CA LEU A 3 -7.81 1.65 -22.62
C LEU A 3 -7.59 0.16 -22.86
N SER A 4 -8.63 -0.66 -22.79
CA SER A 4 -8.56 -2.08 -23.16
C SER A 4 -8.05 -2.27 -24.60
N ALA A 5 -8.27 -1.29 -25.50
CA ALA A 5 -7.70 -1.29 -26.84
C ALA A 5 -6.19 -0.95 -26.88
N TYR A 6 -5.66 -0.26 -25.86
CA TYR A 6 -4.25 0.18 -25.81
C TYR A 6 -3.38 -0.60 -24.80
N ALA A 7 -3.97 -1.28 -23.81
CA ALA A 7 -3.25 -2.13 -22.86
C ALA A 7 -2.64 -3.37 -23.55
N GLY A 8 -3.28 -3.84 -24.63
CA GLY A 8 -2.71 -4.83 -25.55
C GLY A 8 -1.57 -4.29 -26.44
N ASP A 9 -1.34 -2.97 -26.44
CA ASP A 9 -0.35 -2.27 -27.26
C ASP A 9 0.85 -1.73 -26.45
N ILE A 10 0.96 -2.00 -25.13
CA ILE A 10 2.17 -1.64 -24.38
C ILE A 10 3.32 -2.51 -24.92
N PRO A 11 4.38 -1.92 -25.50
CA PRO A 11 5.52 -2.70 -25.99
C PRO A 11 6.16 -3.51 -24.85
N ASP A 12 6.72 -4.68 -25.17
CA ASP A 12 7.31 -5.58 -24.18
C ASP A 12 8.63 -5.07 -23.55
N GLY A 13 9.13 -3.92 -24.00
CA GLY A 13 10.37 -3.32 -23.54
C GLY A 13 11.64 -3.84 -24.22
N SER A 14 11.53 -4.70 -25.24
CA SER A 14 12.71 -5.21 -25.97
C SER A 14 13.39 -4.15 -26.84
N ASP A 15 12.65 -3.15 -27.33
CA ASP A 15 13.16 -2.00 -28.10
C ASP A 15 12.81 -0.67 -27.40
N PRO A 16 13.82 0.02 -26.81
CA PRO A 16 13.59 1.29 -26.13
C PRO A 16 13.08 2.41 -27.05
N ASN A 17 13.39 2.38 -28.35
CA ASN A 17 12.91 3.39 -29.29
C ASN A 17 11.42 3.17 -29.56
N LEU A 18 10.98 1.93 -29.71
CA LEU A 18 9.56 1.59 -29.88
C LEU A 18 8.74 2.02 -28.66
N VAL A 19 9.25 1.79 -27.44
CA VAL A 19 8.62 2.27 -26.20
C VAL A 19 8.53 3.80 -26.18
N ALA A 20 9.61 4.50 -26.54
CA ALA A 20 9.65 5.96 -26.54
C ALA A 20 8.65 6.54 -27.57
N GLU A 21 8.58 5.96 -28.77
CA GLU A 21 7.63 6.35 -29.82
C GLU A 21 6.18 6.08 -29.39
N TRP A 22 5.91 4.91 -28.81
CA TRP A 22 4.60 4.57 -28.24
C TRP A 22 4.18 5.58 -27.18
N TRP A 23 5.05 5.85 -26.19
CA TRP A 23 4.75 6.78 -25.11
C TRP A 23 4.51 8.22 -25.61
N ALA A 24 5.32 8.67 -26.58
CA ALA A 24 5.16 9.98 -27.21
C ALA A 24 3.90 10.09 -28.09
N GLY A 25 3.37 8.97 -28.58
CA GLY A 25 2.11 8.90 -29.32
C GLY A 25 0.86 9.01 -28.43
N LEU A 26 0.99 8.80 -27.12
CA LEU A 26 -0.09 8.95 -26.16
C LEU A 26 -0.36 10.42 -25.84
N ASN A 27 -1.63 10.76 -25.65
CA ASN A 27 -1.98 12.05 -25.07
C ASN A 27 -1.76 12.05 -23.53
N PRO A 28 -1.74 13.22 -22.86
CA PRO A 28 -1.47 13.30 -21.42
C PRO A 28 -2.44 12.50 -20.55
N GLN A 29 -3.71 12.40 -20.94
CA GLN A 29 -4.70 11.61 -20.20
C GLN A 29 -4.40 10.11 -20.29
N GLN A 30 -4.03 9.62 -21.47
CA GLN A 30 -3.64 8.22 -21.67
C GLN A 30 -2.37 7.88 -20.89
N GLN A 31 -1.37 8.77 -20.90
CA GLN A 31 -0.15 8.61 -20.12
C GLN A 31 -0.47 8.47 -18.62
N GLN A 32 -1.30 9.36 -18.07
CA GLN A 32 -1.72 9.29 -16.68
C GLN A 32 -2.49 8.00 -16.37
N GLN A 33 -3.35 7.55 -17.28
CA GLN A 33 -4.10 6.30 -17.11
C GLN A 33 -3.18 5.09 -17.06
N PHE A 34 -2.14 5.02 -17.88
CA PHE A 34 -1.13 3.95 -17.80
C PHE A 34 -0.29 4.02 -16.53
N MET A 35 0.10 5.24 -16.11
CA MET A 35 0.82 5.45 -14.84
C MET A 35 -0.01 5.01 -13.63
N ASN A 36 -1.32 5.18 -13.68
CA ASN A 36 -2.22 4.74 -12.63
C ASN A 36 -2.53 3.24 -12.71
N ALA A 37 -2.67 2.67 -13.91
CA ALA A 37 -3.09 1.28 -14.07
C ALA A 37 -1.93 0.29 -13.87
N ASP A 38 -0.71 0.63 -14.30
CA ASP A 38 0.45 -0.26 -14.26
C ASP A 38 1.76 0.49 -13.91
N PRO A 39 1.84 1.21 -12.76
CA PRO A 39 2.97 2.09 -12.42
C PRO A 39 4.33 1.38 -12.47
N VAL A 40 4.40 0.15 -11.93
CA VAL A 40 5.61 -0.66 -11.91
C VAL A 40 6.07 -1.02 -13.32
N LYS A 41 5.15 -1.48 -14.17
CA LYS A 41 5.46 -1.83 -15.56
C LYS A 41 5.96 -0.59 -16.31
N ILE A 42 5.25 0.54 -16.20
CA ILE A 42 5.64 1.79 -16.89
C ILE A 42 7.01 2.28 -16.41
N ALA A 43 7.30 2.28 -15.11
CA ALA A 43 8.61 2.68 -14.60
C ALA A 43 9.74 1.76 -15.10
N GLY A 44 9.46 0.45 -15.23
CA GLY A 44 10.41 -0.56 -15.68
C GLY A 44 10.70 -0.58 -17.18
N LEU A 45 9.84 0.02 -18.02
CA LEU A 45 10.04 0.00 -19.46
C LEU A 45 11.26 0.85 -19.88
N PRO A 46 12.21 0.29 -20.66
CA PRO A 46 13.29 1.07 -21.22
C PRO A 46 12.73 1.96 -22.34
N GLY A 47 13.08 3.25 -22.35
CA GLY A 47 12.53 4.23 -23.30
C GLY A 47 11.47 5.18 -22.71
N ILE A 48 10.91 4.87 -21.53
CA ILE A 48 10.09 5.83 -20.78
C ILE A 48 10.98 6.98 -20.27
N PRO A 49 10.57 8.26 -20.42
CA PRO A 49 11.38 9.40 -19.98
C PRO A 49 11.67 9.38 -18.48
N ASP A 50 12.88 9.79 -18.08
CA ASP A 50 13.28 9.87 -16.66
C ASP A 50 12.37 10.78 -15.84
N THR A 51 11.76 11.80 -16.46
CA THR A 51 10.78 12.66 -15.79
C THR A 51 9.52 11.89 -15.39
N VAL A 52 9.07 10.95 -16.22
CA VAL A 52 7.90 10.09 -15.94
C VAL A 52 8.25 9.09 -14.85
N LYS A 53 9.45 8.50 -14.91
CA LYS A 53 9.94 7.60 -13.86
C LYS A 53 10.03 8.32 -12.52
N GLY A 54 10.62 9.52 -12.49
CA GLY A 54 10.69 10.35 -11.29
C GLY A 54 9.31 10.73 -10.74
N GLU A 55 8.33 11.00 -11.61
CA GLU A 55 6.95 11.23 -11.16
C GLU A 55 6.32 9.99 -10.50
N LEU A 56 6.51 8.81 -11.11
CA LEU A 56 6.03 7.53 -10.56
C LEU A 56 6.70 7.18 -9.23
N GLN A 57 8.02 7.36 -9.13
CA GLN A 57 8.79 7.09 -7.91
C GLN A 57 8.43 8.06 -6.80
N GLY A 58 8.06 9.29 -7.14
CA GLY A 58 7.78 10.34 -6.18
C GLY A 58 8.77 11.48 -6.22
N THR A 59 8.28 12.68 -5.96
CA THR A 59 9.07 13.92 -6.08
C THR A 59 9.63 14.45 -4.75
N ASP A 60 9.25 13.83 -3.63
CA ASP A 60 9.67 14.25 -2.29
C ASP A 60 10.99 13.61 -1.82
N GLY A 61 11.43 12.53 -2.49
CA GLY A 61 12.67 11.81 -2.17
C GLY A 61 12.61 11.03 -0.85
N LYS A 62 11.41 10.77 -0.30
CA LYS A 62 11.23 10.19 1.04
C LYS A 62 10.97 8.69 1.05
N TYR A 63 10.51 8.16 -0.07
CA TYR A 63 10.44 6.74 -0.40
C TYR A 63 10.08 6.63 -1.88
N ASP A 64 10.44 5.51 -2.50
CA ASP A 64 10.10 5.20 -3.89
C ASP A 64 8.73 4.50 -3.95
N ARG A 65 7.71 5.20 -4.45
CA ARG A 65 6.34 4.69 -4.58
C ARG A 65 6.24 3.50 -5.54
N VAL A 66 7.12 3.40 -6.53
CA VAL A 66 7.19 2.23 -7.42
C VAL A 66 7.74 1.04 -6.66
N ALA A 67 8.82 1.22 -5.89
CA ALA A 67 9.38 0.17 -5.05
C ALA A 67 8.38 -0.32 -4.00
N PHE A 68 7.59 0.59 -3.42
CA PHE A 68 6.51 0.26 -2.49
C PHE A 68 5.47 -0.69 -3.12
N ILE A 69 5.01 -0.38 -4.34
CA ILE A 69 4.04 -1.21 -5.07
C ILE A 69 4.68 -2.52 -5.55
N GLN A 70 5.96 -2.48 -5.96
CA GLN A 70 6.71 -3.67 -6.37
C GLN A 70 6.86 -4.65 -5.21
N TYR A 71 7.27 -4.18 -4.03
CA TYR A 71 7.33 -5.01 -2.82
C TYR A 71 5.98 -5.68 -2.56
N ALA A 72 4.89 -4.89 -2.63
CA ALA A 72 3.56 -5.44 -2.40
C ALA A 72 3.22 -6.57 -3.39
N THR A 73 3.58 -6.38 -4.66
CA THR A 73 3.33 -7.34 -5.74
C THR A 73 4.18 -8.61 -5.61
N ASP A 74 5.40 -8.50 -5.09
CA ASP A 74 6.33 -9.62 -4.96
C ASP A 74 6.08 -10.45 -3.70
N HIS A 75 5.65 -9.80 -2.60
CA HIS A 75 5.55 -10.41 -1.26
C HIS A 75 4.11 -10.57 -0.74
N TRP A 76 3.11 -10.49 -1.63
CA TRP A 76 1.71 -10.62 -1.22
C TRP A 76 1.36 -11.99 -0.61
N ASN A 77 2.10 -13.05 -0.95
CA ASN A 77 1.80 -14.44 -0.58
C ASN A 77 2.98 -15.26 -0.05
N ASP A 78 4.04 -14.62 0.43
CA ASP A 78 5.17 -15.30 1.07
C ASP A 78 5.31 -14.91 2.55
N ASP A 79 6.20 -15.55 3.29
CA ASP A 79 6.36 -15.25 4.72
C ASP A 79 7.21 -13.99 4.99
N HIS A 80 7.47 -13.16 3.98
CA HIS A 80 8.39 -12.03 4.11
C HIS A 80 7.78 -10.91 4.96
N GLY A 81 8.40 -10.65 6.11
CA GLY A 81 7.92 -9.63 7.05
C GLY A 81 6.77 -10.09 7.96
N ASN A 82 6.42 -11.38 7.95
CA ASN A 82 5.45 -11.94 8.88
C ASN A 82 6.03 -12.02 10.30
N VAL A 83 5.23 -11.61 11.28
CA VAL A 83 5.54 -11.72 12.71
C VAL A 83 4.51 -12.65 13.35
N SER A 84 4.96 -13.63 14.14
CA SER A 84 4.05 -14.60 14.73
C SER A 84 3.14 -13.95 15.77
N GLY A 85 1.82 -14.02 15.56
CA GLY A 85 0.84 -13.50 16.51
C GLY A 85 0.54 -12.01 16.39
N GLU A 86 0.96 -11.35 15.31
CA GLU A 86 0.63 -9.94 15.02
C GLU A 86 -0.28 -9.76 13.80
N ASP A 87 -0.83 -8.55 13.64
CA ASP A 87 -1.60 -8.15 12.46
C ASP A 87 -0.69 -7.99 11.24
N ASN A 88 -0.45 -9.10 10.54
CA ASN A 88 0.47 -9.13 9.40
C ASN A 88 0.08 -8.22 8.23
N CYS A 89 -1.16 -7.70 8.18
CA CYS A 89 -1.55 -6.68 7.22
C CYS A 89 -0.80 -5.36 7.44
N THR A 90 -0.63 -4.94 8.70
CA THR A 90 0.10 -3.72 9.05
C THR A 90 1.60 -3.93 8.91
N ASN A 91 2.12 -5.08 9.37
CA ASN A 91 3.53 -5.42 9.19
C ASN A 91 3.93 -5.44 7.72
N PHE A 92 3.11 -6.04 6.85
CA PHE A 92 3.33 -6.03 5.41
C PHE A 92 3.42 -4.61 4.84
N THR A 93 2.47 -3.74 5.15
CA THR A 93 2.48 -2.35 4.69
C THR A 93 3.67 -1.57 5.24
N SER A 94 4.02 -1.77 6.51
CA SER A 94 5.17 -1.11 7.14
C SER A 94 6.51 -1.57 6.54
N ASN A 95 6.68 -2.87 6.32
CA ASN A 95 7.84 -3.42 5.64
C ASN A 95 7.96 -2.87 4.21
N ALA A 96 6.86 -2.84 3.47
CA ALA A 96 6.83 -2.29 2.12
C ALA A 96 7.28 -0.82 2.09
N LEU A 97 6.82 0.03 3.03
CA LEU A 97 7.27 1.42 3.13
C LEU A 97 8.76 1.52 3.46
N HIS A 98 9.25 0.66 4.35
CA HIS A 98 10.65 0.64 4.75
C HIS A 98 11.57 0.21 3.59
N GLU A 99 11.23 -0.88 2.90
CA GLU A 99 11.98 -1.38 1.74
C GLU A 99 11.93 -0.40 0.55
N ALA A 100 10.85 0.38 0.44
CA ALA A 100 10.77 1.50 -0.48
C ALA A 100 11.67 2.69 -0.09
N GLY A 101 12.37 2.62 1.05
CA GLY A 101 13.35 3.60 1.49
C GLY A 101 12.84 4.59 2.55
N MET A 102 11.63 4.41 3.10
CA MET A 102 11.14 5.27 4.17
C MET A 102 11.99 5.10 5.44
N HIS A 103 12.57 6.20 5.92
CA HIS A 103 13.34 6.23 7.15
C HIS A 103 12.46 6.01 8.37
N TYR A 104 12.99 5.31 9.38
CA TYR A 104 12.33 5.23 10.68
C TYR A 104 12.17 6.60 11.31
N LYS A 105 11.11 6.74 12.11
CA LYS A 105 10.88 7.88 12.98
C LYS A 105 11.04 7.46 14.43
N GLY A 106 11.74 8.26 15.22
CA GLY A 106 12.02 7.96 16.62
C GLY A 106 13.33 7.19 16.81
N SER A 107 13.67 6.93 18.07
CA SER A 107 14.94 6.30 18.46
C SER A 107 14.79 4.96 19.20
N THR A 108 13.56 4.61 19.58
CA THR A 108 13.22 3.37 20.30
C THR A 108 11.82 2.90 19.92
N THR A 109 11.52 1.61 20.11
CA THR A 109 10.19 1.04 19.83
C THR A 109 9.10 1.46 20.84
N TYR A 110 9.49 2.09 21.94
CA TYR A 110 8.57 2.63 22.95
C TYR A 110 8.10 4.06 22.66
N ASP A 111 8.59 4.67 21.57
CA ASP A 111 8.19 6.00 21.18
C ASP A 111 6.73 5.98 20.67
N SER A 112 5.84 6.68 21.38
CA SER A 112 4.43 6.78 21.01
C SER A 112 4.20 7.51 19.69
N ASP A 113 5.17 8.31 19.24
CA ASP A 113 5.20 8.99 17.95
C ASP A 113 6.33 8.44 17.05
N GLY A 114 6.86 7.26 17.41
CA GLY A 114 7.82 6.53 16.59
C GLY A 114 7.13 5.72 15.50
N TRP A 115 7.90 5.36 14.48
CA TRP A 115 7.58 4.32 13.50
C TRP A 115 8.86 3.61 13.11
N GLY A 116 8.97 2.34 13.45
CA GLY A 116 10.14 1.54 13.14
C GLY A 116 10.24 0.26 13.96
N GLN A 117 11.34 -0.44 13.73
CA GLN A 117 11.67 -1.71 14.38
C GLN A 117 13.03 -1.67 15.07
N SER A 118 13.19 -2.51 16.08
CA SER A 118 14.47 -2.74 16.74
C SER A 118 15.41 -3.58 15.88
N VAL A 119 16.69 -3.65 16.26
CA VAL A 119 17.68 -4.53 15.63
C VAL A 119 17.25 -6.01 15.66
N ALA A 120 16.51 -6.43 16.70
CA ALA A 120 15.98 -7.79 16.79
C ALA A 120 14.85 -8.03 15.77
N GLY A 121 13.94 -7.06 15.63
CA GLY A 121 12.88 -7.07 14.61
C GLY A 121 13.43 -7.12 13.18
N GLN A 122 14.45 -6.29 12.89
CA GLN A 122 15.12 -6.29 11.58
C GLN A 122 15.77 -7.62 11.20
N GLY A 123 16.24 -8.39 12.19
CA GLY A 123 16.92 -9.65 11.95
C GLY A 123 15.98 -10.85 11.79
N GLY A 124 14.66 -10.66 11.92
CA GLY A 124 13.69 -11.76 12.00
C GLY A 124 13.87 -12.65 13.23
N TRP A 125 14.44 -12.11 14.32
CA TRP A 125 14.59 -12.82 15.58
C TRP A 125 13.29 -12.73 16.38
N ASP A 126 12.18 -13.15 15.76
CA ASP A 126 10.97 -13.49 16.49
C ASP A 126 11.30 -14.74 17.31
N LEU A 127 11.79 -14.55 18.53
CA LEU A 127 12.22 -15.63 19.42
C LEU A 127 11.02 -16.45 19.95
N GLY A 128 9.81 -16.30 19.38
CA GLY A 128 8.58 -16.92 19.87
C GLY A 128 8.22 -16.43 21.28
N LEU A 129 8.79 -15.29 21.67
CA LEU A 129 8.58 -14.65 22.96
C LEU A 129 7.45 -13.64 22.81
N GLY A 130 6.24 -14.12 22.46
CA GLY A 130 5.01 -13.32 22.27
C GLY A 130 4.54 -12.51 23.50
N PHE A 131 5.38 -12.39 24.52
CA PHE A 131 5.28 -11.48 25.66
C PHE A 131 6.05 -10.16 25.47
N ILE A 132 6.65 -9.93 24.30
CA ILE A 132 7.48 -8.76 23.97
C ILE A 132 6.85 -7.88 22.86
N ALA A 133 5.52 -7.92 22.70
CA ALA A 133 4.82 -6.90 21.91
C ALA A 133 5.22 -5.50 22.43
N GLY A 134 5.81 -4.67 21.56
CA GLY A 134 6.32 -3.33 21.88
C GLY A 134 7.85 -3.19 22.09
N GLN A 135 8.66 -4.26 22.07
CA GLN A 135 10.13 -4.10 21.99
C GLN A 135 10.71 -4.35 20.60
N GLU A 136 10.01 -5.06 19.72
CA GLU A 136 10.48 -5.33 18.37
C GLU A 136 10.01 -4.29 17.37
N HIS A 137 8.77 -3.82 17.52
CA HIS A 137 8.12 -2.84 16.65
C HIS A 137 7.44 -1.75 17.49
N THR A 138 7.35 -0.53 16.95
CA THR A 138 6.45 0.49 17.50
C THR A 138 4.99 0.09 17.27
N ASN A 139 4.06 0.56 18.11
CA ASN A 139 2.62 0.27 17.89
C ASN A 139 2.12 0.72 16.50
N SER A 140 2.65 1.83 16.00
CA SER A 140 2.37 2.36 14.66
C SER A 140 2.87 1.48 13.51
N TRP A 141 3.76 0.52 13.78
CA TRP A 141 4.27 -0.41 12.78
C TRP A 141 3.38 -1.65 12.64
N SER A 142 2.85 -2.16 13.75
CA SER A 142 2.18 -3.46 13.81
C SER A 142 0.66 -3.41 13.96
N ALA A 143 0.06 -2.25 14.27
CA ALA A 143 -1.41 -2.12 14.40
C ALA A 143 -2.02 -1.13 13.39
N ALA A 144 -3.10 -1.54 12.71
CA ALA A 144 -3.65 -0.81 11.56
C ALA A 144 -4.17 0.59 11.94
N GLN A 145 -4.91 0.71 13.04
CA GLN A 145 -5.35 2.00 13.58
C GLN A 145 -4.16 2.92 13.91
N ASN A 146 -3.11 2.37 14.53
CA ASN A 146 -1.94 3.14 14.92
C ASN A 146 -1.12 3.60 13.71
N LEU A 147 -0.99 2.77 12.66
CA LEU A 147 -0.35 3.17 11.40
C LEU A 147 -1.14 4.29 10.72
N HIS A 148 -2.46 4.15 10.61
CA HIS A 148 -3.35 5.17 10.05
C HIS A 148 -3.15 6.53 10.75
N ASP A 149 -3.26 6.54 12.07
CA ASP A 149 -3.14 7.77 12.86
C ASP A 149 -1.72 8.34 12.82
N PHE A 150 -0.71 7.47 12.86
CA PHE A 150 0.69 7.88 12.73
C PHE A 150 0.94 8.61 11.41
N LEU A 151 0.49 8.06 10.28
CA LEU A 151 0.68 8.66 8.96
C LEU A 151 0.02 10.03 8.88
N LEU A 152 -1.23 10.17 9.33
CA LEU A 152 -1.96 11.45 9.31
C LEU A 152 -1.30 12.50 10.23
N ASN A 153 -0.80 12.09 11.40
CA ASN A 153 -0.10 13.01 12.31
C ASN A 153 1.30 13.39 11.83
N ASN A 154 1.90 12.60 10.92
CA ASN A 154 3.26 12.78 10.43
C ASN A 154 3.32 13.16 8.94
N GLY A 155 2.34 13.96 8.50
CA GLY A 155 2.34 14.65 7.20
C GLY A 155 1.52 13.97 6.12
N GLY A 156 1.14 12.70 6.30
CA GLY A 156 0.21 12.01 5.43
C GLY A 156 -1.14 12.71 5.35
N VAL A 157 -1.83 12.51 4.23
CA VAL A 157 -3.12 13.15 3.97
C VAL A 157 -4.18 12.11 3.63
N GLN A 158 -5.39 12.32 4.14
CA GLN A 158 -6.54 11.55 3.71
C GLN A 158 -6.94 11.97 2.29
N VAL A 159 -7.19 10.98 1.44
CA VAL A 159 -7.48 11.19 0.02
C VAL A 159 -8.92 10.75 -0.26
N PRO A 160 -9.74 11.59 -0.92
CA PRO A 160 -11.06 11.15 -1.35
C PRO A 160 -10.92 10.11 -2.48
N ARG A 161 -11.90 9.21 -2.59
CA ARG A 161 -11.85 8.05 -3.50
C ARG A 161 -11.52 8.43 -4.95
N ASP A 162 -12.02 9.55 -5.44
CA ASP A 162 -11.80 10.05 -6.81
C ASP A 162 -10.39 10.61 -7.06
N GLN A 163 -9.56 10.74 -6.03
CA GLN A 163 -8.18 11.21 -6.08
C GLN A 163 -7.16 10.14 -5.67
N VAL A 164 -7.63 8.92 -5.38
CA VAL A 164 -6.78 7.78 -5.05
C VAL A 164 -5.85 7.48 -6.23
N LYS A 165 -4.62 7.13 -5.90
CA LYS A 165 -3.58 6.74 -6.86
C LYS A 165 -2.81 5.53 -6.32
N PRO A 166 -2.11 4.79 -7.20
CA PRO A 166 -1.18 3.77 -6.73
C PRO A 166 -0.15 4.33 -5.76
N GLY A 167 0.15 3.56 -4.72
CA GLY A 167 1.01 3.96 -3.60
C GLY A 167 0.27 4.68 -2.47
N ASP A 168 -1.03 4.95 -2.61
CA ASP A 168 -1.88 5.26 -1.45
C ASP A 168 -2.13 3.97 -0.63
N ILE A 169 -2.40 4.13 0.66
CA ILE A 169 -2.72 3.03 1.57
C ILE A 169 -4.22 3.06 1.84
N MET A 170 -4.86 1.90 1.69
CA MET A 170 -6.25 1.68 2.04
C MET A 170 -6.34 1.13 3.46
N PHE A 171 -7.26 1.67 4.25
CA PHE A 171 -7.60 1.21 5.58
C PHE A 171 -9.08 0.87 5.63
N LEU A 172 -9.42 -0.28 6.23
CA LEU A 172 -10.82 -0.68 6.44
C LEU A 172 -11.20 -0.29 7.86
N GLN A 173 -12.22 0.56 7.95
CA GLN A 173 -12.79 1.03 9.20
C GLN A 173 -14.15 0.39 9.41
N GLN A 174 -14.35 -0.18 10.60
CA GLN A 174 -15.58 -0.85 10.97
C GLN A 174 -16.76 0.12 10.95
N ASP A 175 -17.73 -0.10 10.04
CA ASP A 175 -18.96 0.72 9.95
C ASP A 175 -20.16 0.01 10.59
N ASN A 176 -20.02 -1.26 10.97
CA ASN A 176 -21.14 -2.01 11.50
C ASN A 176 -21.50 -1.59 12.94
N ASN A 177 -22.81 -1.60 13.21
CA ASN A 177 -23.41 -1.49 14.54
C ASN A 177 -23.80 -2.88 15.07
N LYS A 178 -23.23 -3.94 14.47
CA LYS A 178 -23.48 -5.34 14.82
C LYS A 178 -22.23 -5.85 15.54
N ASP A 179 -22.40 -6.15 16.81
CA ASP A 179 -21.53 -7.00 17.62
C ASP A 179 -21.35 -8.34 16.89
N THR A 180 -20.41 -8.41 15.97
CA THR A 180 -20.02 -9.68 15.34
C THR A 180 -18.60 -9.97 15.78
N ASP A 181 -18.52 -10.70 16.89
CA ASP A 181 -17.37 -11.39 17.46
C ASP A 181 -16.79 -12.43 16.49
N LEU A 182 -16.45 -12.07 15.25
CA LEU A 182 -15.82 -13.01 14.32
C LEU A 182 -14.35 -13.30 14.71
N PHE A 183 -13.73 -12.45 15.53
CA PHE A 183 -12.34 -12.61 15.99
C PHE A 183 -12.15 -12.68 17.52
N GLY A 184 -13.24 -12.61 18.31
CA GLY A 184 -13.19 -12.82 19.78
C GLY A 184 -12.99 -11.55 20.62
N ASP A 185 -12.86 -10.41 19.96
CA ASP A 185 -12.75 -9.06 20.52
C ASP A 185 -13.51 -8.11 19.60
N GLY A 186 -14.81 -7.94 19.85
CA GLY A 186 -15.72 -7.12 19.02
C GLY A 186 -15.08 -5.83 18.53
N LEU A 187 -14.85 -5.74 17.22
CA LEU A 187 -14.27 -4.56 16.58
C LEU A 187 -15.17 -3.36 16.86
N GLN A 188 -14.61 -2.36 17.53
CA GLN A 188 -15.37 -1.16 17.89
C GLN A 188 -15.76 -0.41 16.61
N GLN A 189 -17.01 0.04 16.53
CA GLN A 189 -17.44 0.89 15.43
C GLN A 189 -16.51 2.10 15.32
N GLY A 190 -16.05 2.38 14.10
CA GLY A 190 -15.09 3.46 13.82
C GLY A 190 -13.63 3.07 14.01
N SER A 191 -13.30 1.86 14.45
CA SER A 191 -11.91 1.39 14.49
C SER A 191 -11.43 0.87 13.13
N VAL A 192 -10.21 1.25 12.77
CA VAL A 192 -9.46 0.69 11.65
C VAL A 192 -8.84 -0.64 12.08
N HIS A 193 -9.17 -1.72 11.38
CA HIS A 193 -8.76 -3.08 11.75
C HIS A 193 -7.97 -3.79 10.64
N HIS A 194 -7.92 -3.21 9.43
CA HIS A 194 -7.15 -3.79 8.33
C HIS A 194 -6.55 -2.70 7.45
N THR A 195 -5.44 -3.05 6.79
CA THR A 195 -4.76 -2.18 5.83
C THR A 195 -4.29 -2.96 4.61
N ALA A 196 -4.29 -2.29 3.46
CA ALA A 196 -3.84 -2.82 2.18
C ALA A 196 -3.21 -1.72 1.33
N ILE A 197 -2.42 -2.11 0.33
CA ILE A 197 -1.71 -1.17 -0.54
C ILE A 197 -2.49 -1.01 -1.85
N VAL A 198 -2.79 0.24 -2.25
CA VAL A 198 -3.35 0.51 -3.57
C VAL A 198 -2.26 0.34 -4.61
N THR A 199 -2.44 -0.62 -5.52
CA THR A 199 -1.43 -1.00 -6.52
C THR A 199 -1.77 -0.50 -7.92
N ALA A 200 -3.06 -0.30 -8.22
CA ALA A 200 -3.50 0.28 -9.48
C ALA A 200 -4.82 1.04 -9.32
N VAL A 201 -5.07 2.00 -10.22
CA VAL A 201 -6.39 2.58 -10.45
C VAL A 201 -6.68 2.47 -11.94
N THR A 202 -7.71 1.71 -12.28
CA THR A 202 -8.07 1.47 -13.67
C THR A 202 -8.76 2.70 -14.27
N PRO A 203 -8.84 2.79 -15.60
CA PRO A 203 -9.40 3.97 -16.27
C PRO A 203 -10.88 4.24 -16.04
N ASP A 204 -11.64 3.21 -15.68
CA ASP A 204 -13.03 3.30 -15.23
C ASP A 204 -13.16 3.70 -13.75
N GLY A 205 -12.04 3.82 -13.03
CA GLY A 205 -11.97 4.29 -11.64
C GLY A 205 -12.00 3.18 -10.60
N ASP A 206 -11.93 1.91 -11.01
CA ASP A 206 -11.81 0.79 -10.09
C ASP A 206 -10.43 0.77 -9.44
N ILE A 207 -10.43 0.69 -8.11
CA ILE A 207 -9.22 0.70 -7.29
C ILE A 207 -8.79 -0.76 -7.12
N ARG A 208 -7.53 -1.04 -7.47
CA ARG A 208 -6.90 -2.33 -7.23
C ARG A 208 -6.00 -2.25 -6.02
N TYR A 209 -6.12 -3.25 -5.15
CA TYR A 209 -5.31 -3.33 -3.95
C TYR A 209 -4.69 -4.72 -3.77
N THR A 210 -3.63 -4.75 -2.98
CA THR A 210 -2.89 -5.96 -2.62
C THR A 210 -2.75 -6.03 -1.10
N GLN A 211 -2.95 -7.21 -0.53
CA GLN A 211 -2.92 -7.44 0.93
C GLN A 211 -2.27 -8.79 1.27
N HIS A 212 -1.80 -8.89 2.51
CA HIS A 212 -1.08 -10.06 3.02
C HIS A 212 -1.94 -10.98 3.91
N SER A 213 -2.68 -10.45 4.90
CA SER A 213 -3.65 -11.25 5.68
C SER A 213 -4.86 -11.61 4.80
N ASP A 214 -5.13 -12.91 4.60
CA ASP A 214 -5.89 -13.43 3.45
C ASP A 214 -5.26 -12.94 2.12
N PRO A 215 -4.14 -13.54 1.68
CA PRO A 215 -3.35 -13.03 0.57
C PRO A 215 -4.17 -12.72 -0.68
N ARG A 216 -4.09 -11.47 -1.17
CA ARG A 216 -4.72 -11.05 -2.43
C ARG A 216 -3.75 -10.19 -3.22
N LEU A 217 -3.71 -10.44 -4.53
CA LEU A 217 -2.94 -9.63 -5.48
C LEU A 217 -3.88 -8.89 -6.43
N ASN A 218 -3.75 -7.56 -6.50
CA ASN A 218 -4.41 -6.69 -7.47
C ASN A 218 -5.93 -6.92 -7.61
N VAL A 219 -6.62 -7.13 -6.49
CA VAL A 219 -8.07 -7.37 -6.47
C VAL A 219 -8.85 -6.08 -6.63
N SER A 220 -9.99 -6.15 -7.32
CA SER A 220 -10.92 -5.03 -7.50
C SER A 220 -11.66 -4.73 -6.21
N LEU A 221 -11.63 -3.47 -5.79
CA LEU A 221 -12.42 -2.97 -4.67
C LEU A 221 -13.92 -3.04 -4.99
N ASP A 222 -14.33 -2.61 -6.17
CA ASP A 222 -15.75 -2.59 -6.54
C ASP A 222 -16.32 -4.00 -6.74
N GLY A 223 -15.52 -4.90 -7.33
CA GLY A 223 -15.90 -6.30 -7.52
C GLY A 223 -16.05 -7.10 -6.22
N ARG A 224 -15.46 -6.64 -5.10
CA ARG A 224 -15.48 -7.33 -3.81
C ARG A 224 -16.39 -6.72 -2.76
N SER A 225 -16.77 -5.46 -2.91
CA SER A 225 -17.61 -4.74 -1.93
C SER A 225 -18.83 -5.53 -1.44
N GLN A 226 -19.48 -6.32 -2.31
CA GLN A 226 -20.60 -7.17 -1.92
C GLN A 226 -20.18 -8.42 -1.13
N HIS A 227 -19.09 -9.08 -1.50
CA HIS A 227 -18.59 -10.26 -0.78
C HIS A 227 -18.09 -9.88 0.62
N GLU A 228 -17.36 -8.78 0.74
CA GLU A 228 -16.87 -8.24 2.02
C GLU A 228 -18.03 -7.78 2.91
N LEU A 229 -19.05 -7.14 2.33
CA LEU A 229 -20.29 -6.81 3.05
C LEU A 229 -20.96 -8.05 3.66
N GLU A 230 -20.93 -9.17 2.94
CA GLU A 230 -21.51 -10.44 3.37
C GLU A 230 -20.64 -11.19 4.41
N SER A 231 -19.30 -11.11 4.31
CA SER A 231 -18.36 -11.83 5.19
C SER A 231 -17.94 -11.06 6.43
N GLU A 232 -17.69 -9.76 6.30
CA GLU A 232 -17.03 -8.90 7.29
C GLU A 232 -17.94 -7.74 7.75
N GLY A 233 -19.09 -7.57 7.08
CA GLY A 233 -20.04 -6.49 7.36
C GLY A 233 -19.71 -5.20 6.61
N GLN A 234 -20.46 -4.14 6.91
CA GLN A 234 -20.25 -2.85 6.26
C GLN A 234 -18.92 -2.24 6.70
N GLN A 235 -18.12 -1.82 5.73
CA GLN A 235 -16.80 -1.22 5.94
C GLN A 235 -16.74 0.17 5.30
N ASN A 236 -16.10 1.10 6.00
CA ASN A 236 -15.72 2.40 5.45
C ASN A 236 -14.27 2.34 4.99
N TYR A 237 -14.02 2.62 3.71
CA TYR A 237 -12.67 2.69 3.16
C TYR A 237 -12.07 4.07 3.40
N GLN A 238 -10.94 4.11 4.10
CA GLN A 238 -10.13 5.32 4.29
C GLN A 238 -8.86 5.19 3.47
N PHE A 239 -8.57 6.19 2.63
CA PHE A 239 -7.34 6.22 1.84
C PHE A 239 -6.39 7.27 2.39
N VAL A 240 -5.15 6.90 2.63
CA VAL A 240 -4.10 7.80 3.12
C VAL A 240 -2.95 7.80 2.12
N ARG A 241 -2.52 8.99 1.71
CA ARG A 241 -1.28 9.18 0.94
C ARG A 241 -0.14 9.46 1.91
N PRO A 242 0.86 8.57 2.04
CA PRO A 242 2.01 8.84 2.89
C PRO A 242 2.81 10.03 2.36
N GLN A 243 3.07 10.99 3.25
CA GLN A 243 3.93 12.15 3.00
C GLN A 243 4.76 12.44 4.27
N PRO A 244 5.72 11.56 4.63
CA PRO A 244 6.50 11.69 5.85
C PRO A 244 7.03 13.10 6.06
N ASN A 245 6.83 13.71 7.23
CA ASN A 245 7.31 15.07 7.52
C ASN A 245 8.63 15.11 8.33
N TRP A 246 9.28 13.96 8.52
CA TRP A 246 10.60 13.80 9.13
C TRP A 246 11.61 13.34 8.06
N TYR A 247 12.90 13.63 8.24
CA TYR A 247 14.03 13.01 7.52
C TYR A 247 15.37 13.44 8.15
#